data_AF-A0AAV5FUU4-F1
#
_entry.id   AF-A0AAV5FUU4-F1
#
_cell.length_a   1.000
_cell.length_b   1.000
_cell.length_c   1.000
_cell.angle_alpha   90.00
_cell.angle_beta   90.00
_cell.angle_gamma   90.00
#
_symmetry.space_group_name_H-M   'P 1'
#
loop_
_entity.id
_entity.type
_entity.pdbx_description
1 polymer ?
#
loop_
_entity_poly.entity_id
_entity_poly.type
_entity_poly.pdbx_seq_one_letter_code
_entity_poly.pdbx_strand_id
1 'polypeptide(L)'
;MPTLRRRNPDVAVKALEGIVSANTFFTVAVFIGITGTITPSASIPPNCVAGDDIARNFFLFEIVSFGFYLLSSLVAQGMKLAVTLLAADEFYADGDANKPAAPSDDCEEMPAWRAAAPRERRRAVLRYAQPMMLLAAGCSIMGTFFLLLSMVDAIQLKFGIVSCGIPLAVGATLALAGLVVGGLIFYGFTVAYALTHYLP
;
A
#
# COMPACT_ATOMS: atom_id res chain seq x y z
N MET A 1 39.40 7.14 17.14
CA MET A 1 38.06 7.68 17.48
C MET A 1 37.05 6.99 16.57
N PRO A 2 36.18 6.10 17.06
CA PRO A 2 35.16 5.49 16.21
C PRO A 2 34.02 6.48 16.02
N THR A 3 33.65 6.70 14.76
CA THR A 3 32.56 7.56 14.34
C THR A 3 31.23 6.89 14.69
N LEU A 4 30.55 7.37 15.74
CA LEU A 4 29.15 7.08 16.00
C LEU A 4 28.34 7.48 14.76
N ARG A 5 28.02 6.51 13.91
CA ARG A 5 27.14 6.69 12.75
C ARG A 5 25.77 7.05 13.29
N ARG A 6 25.47 8.36 13.32
CA ARG A 6 24.14 8.94 13.56
C ARG A 6 23.08 8.02 12.96
N ARG A 7 22.13 7.57 13.78
CA ARG A 7 20.85 7.03 13.31
C ARG A 7 20.26 8.10 12.39
N ASN A 8 20.36 7.92 11.07
CA ASN A 8 19.98 8.96 10.12
C ASN A 8 18.49 9.26 10.33
N PRO A 9 18.12 10.48 10.77
CA PRO A 9 16.71 10.87 10.88
C PRO A 9 16.00 10.77 9.52
N ASP A 10 16.76 10.81 8.42
CA ASP A 10 16.29 10.67 7.04
C ASP A 10 15.44 9.43 6.77
N VAL A 11 15.64 8.33 7.51
CA VAL A 11 14.86 7.08 7.28
C VAL A 11 13.44 7.23 7.81
N ALA A 12 13.28 7.80 9.00
CA ALA A 12 11.97 8.08 9.58
C ALA A 12 11.26 9.20 8.80
N VAL A 13 12.01 10.21 8.36
CA VAL A 13 11.50 11.32 7.56
C VAL A 13 11.04 10.85 6.17
N LYS A 14 11.80 9.99 5.48
CA LYS A 14 11.40 9.45 4.17
C LYS A 14 10.19 8.50 4.22
N ALA A 15 10.00 7.78 5.32
CA ALA A 15 8.78 6.99 5.52
C ALA A 15 7.59 7.93 5.77
N LEU A 16 7.76 8.88 6.68
CA LEU A 16 6.73 9.85 7.04
C LEU A 16 6.29 10.72 5.85
N GLU A 17 7.20 11.13 4.97
CA GLU A 17 6.89 11.91 3.75
C GLU A 17 5.97 11.14 2.79
N GLY A 18 6.18 9.84 2.63
CA GLY A 18 5.33 8.98 1.79
C GLY A 18 3.93 8.76 2.35
N ILE A 19 3.80 8.62 3.69
CA ILE A 19 2.50 8.55 4.39
C ILE A 19 1.75 9.86 4.22
N VAL A 20 2.38 10.96 4.60
CA VAL A 20 1.74 12.27 4.64
C VAL A 20 1.31 12.69 3.24
N SER A 21 2.13 12.43 2.21
CA SER A 21 1.77 12.74 0.83
C SER A 21 0.57 11.90 0.32
N ALA A 22 0.62 10.57 0.43
CA ALA A 22 -0.46 9.71 -0.07
C ALA A 22 -1.77 9.92 0.70
N ASN A 23 -1.68 10.08 2.02
CA ASN A 23 -2.85 10.30 2.86
C ASN A 23 -3.45 11.70 2.65
N THR A 24 -2.62 12.70 2.32
CA THR A 24 -3.11 14.06 2.00
C THR A 24 -3.80 14.10 0.65
N PHE A 25 -3.21 13.52 -0.40
CA PHE A 25 -3.87 13.43 -1.73
C PHE A 25 -5.21 12.72 -1.64
N PHE A 26 -5.25 11.63 -0.89
CA PHE A 26 -6.47 10.88 -0.69
C PHE A 26 -7.51 11.70 0.11
N THR A 27 -7.12 12.33 1.22
CA THR A 27 -8.03 13.16 2.01
C THR A 27 -8.61 14.31 1.19
N VAL A 28 -7.80 14.93 0.32
CA VAL A 28 -8.26 15.97 -0.61
C VAL A 28 -9.28 15.42 -1.61
N ALA A 29 -9.06 14.21 -2.15
CA ALA A 29 -10.03 13.57 -3.04
C ALA A 29 -11.39 13.35 -2.34
N VAL A 30 -11.39 12.93 -1.07
CA VAL A 30 -12.61 12.79 -0.24
C VAL A 30 -13.37 14.10 -0.10
N PHE A 31 -12.68 15.19 0.24
CA PHE A 31 -13.33 16.49 0.37
C PHE A 31 -13.86 17.01 -0.98
N ILE A 32 -13.17 16.74 -2.08
CA ILE A 32 -13.64 17.06 -3.44
C ILE A 32 -14.85 16.18 -3.82
N GLY A 33 -14.83 14.89 -3.47
CA GLY A 33 -15.94 13.96 -3.70
C GLY A 33 -17.22 14.40 -2.99
N ILE A 34 -17.09 14.83 -1.74
CA ILE A 34 -18.22 15.35 -0.94
C ILE A 34 -18.78 16.65 -1.52
N THR A 35 -17.92 17.57 -2.00
CA THR A 35 -18.37 18.89 -2.49
C THR A 35 -18.81 18.87 -3.95
N GLY A 36 -18.28 17.98 -4.78
CA GLY A 36 -18.48 17.96 -6.23
C GLY A 36 -19.63 17.09 -6.75
N THR A 37 -20.28 16.29 -5.90
CA THR A 37 -21.33 15.32 -6.30
C THR A 37 -22.76 15.84 -6.14
N ILE A 38 -22.95 17.07 -5.66
CA ILE A 38 -24.25 17.57 -5.19
C ILE A 38 -25.10 18.19 -6.33
N THR A 39 -24.53 18.46 -7.50
CA THR A 39 -25.26 19.11 -8.61
C THR A 39 -25.44 18.17 -9.81
N PRO A 40 -26.64 17.59 -10.01
CA PRO A 40 -26.94 16.85 -11.23
C PRO A 40 -26.87 17.79 -12.44
N SER A 41 -26.40 17.26 -13.57
CA SER A 41 -26.40 18.02 -14.83
C SER A 41 -27.83 18.39 -15.22
N ALA A 42 -28.08 19.66 -15.56
CA ALA A 42 -29.41 20.20 -15.88
C ALA A 42 -30.12 19.54 -17.08
N SER A 43 -29.43 18.64 -17.79
CA SER A 43 -29.91 17.90 -18.96
C SER A 43 -30.41 16.48 -18.66
N ILE A 44 -30.36 16.02 -17.41
CA ILE A 44 -30.78 14.67 -17.03
C ILE A 44 -32.31 14.64 -16.86
N PRO A 45 -33.03 13.73 -17.51
CA PRO A 45 -34.48 13.63 -17.32
C PRO A 45 -34.81 13.19 -15.88
N PRO A 46 -35.94 13.65 -15.32
CA PRO A 46 -36.23 13.53 -13.88
C PRO A 46 -36.30 12.08 -13.37
N ASN A 47 -36.66 11.13 -14.25
CA ASN A 47 -36.68 9.70 -13.95
C ASN A 47 -35.29 9.05 -13.91
N CYS A 48 -34.24 9.78 -14.32
CA CYS A 48 -32.87 9.29 -14.39
C CYS A 48 -31.93 9.96 -13.38
N VAL A 49 -32.46 10.82 -12.52
CA VAL A 49 -31.70 11.46 -11.44
C VAL A 49 -31.37 10.42 -10.39
N ALA A 50 -30.10 10.35 -9.99
CA ALA A 50 -29.67 9.46 -8.92
C ALA A 50 -30.33 9.85 -7.59
N GLY A 51 -30.85 8.85 -6.87
CA GLY A 51 -31.47 9.04 -5.57
C GLY A 51 -30.45 9.19 -4.43
N ASP A 52 -30.95 9.59 -3.27
CA ASP A 52 -30.13 9.78 -2.05
C ASP A 52 -29.42 8.50 -1.59
N ASP A 53 -29.96 7.32 -1.91
CA ASP A 53 -29.33 6.04 -1.61
C ASP A 53 -27.96 5.88 -2.29
N ILE A 54 -27.84 6.37 -3.53
CA ILE A 54 -26.58 6.33 -4.30
C ILE A 54 -25.58 7.33 -3.69
N ALA A 55 -26.04 8.52 -3.28
CA ALA A 55 -25.20 9.50 -2.61
C ALA A 55 -24.66 8.99 -1.26
N ARG A 56 -25.50 8.28 -0.50
CA ARG A 56 -25.08 7.67 0.77
C ARG A 56 -24.06 6.55 0.56
N ASN A 57 -24.30 5.68 -0.42
CA ASN A 57 -23.38 4.60 -0.76
C ASN A 57 -22.04 5.12 -1.29
N PHE A 58 -22.07 6.14 -2.14
CA PHE A 58 -20.89 6.85 -2.62
C PHE A 58 -19.96 7.25 -1.47
N PHE A 59 -20.51 7.93 -0.46
CA PHE A 59 -19.76 8.39 0.71
C PHE A 59 -19.23 7.24 1.57
N LEU A 60 -20.05 6.19 1.78
CA LEU A 60 -19.64 5.01 2.56
C LEU A 60 -18.50 4.25 1.88
N PHE A 61 -18.61 3.99 0.58
CA PHE A 61 -17.58 3.29 -0.18
C PHE A 61 -16.28 4.09 -0.23
N GLU A 62 -16.36 5.41 -0.33
CA GLU A 62 -15.20 6.28 -0.29
C GLU A 62 -14.47 6.20 1.06
N ILE A 63 -15.17 6.34 2.18
CA ILE A 63 -14.58 6.21 3.53
C ILE A 63 -14.00 4.82 3.77
N VAL A 64 -14.71 3.77 3.35
CA VAL A 64 -14.25 2.40 3.54
C VAL A 64 -13.00 2.11 2.69
N SER A 65 -13.00 2.54 1.43
CA SER A 65 -11.83 2.42 0.55
C SER A 65 -10.61 3.13 1.13
N PHE A 66 -10.82 4.30 1.73
CA PHE A 66 -9.78 5.06 2.42
C PHE A 66 -9.13 4.25 3.54
N GLY A 67 -9.95 3.69 4.42
CA GLY A 67 -9.47 2.90 5.55
C GLY A 67 -8.57 1.75 5.09
N PHE A 68 -8.97 1.05 4.02
CA PHE A 68 -8.17 -0.03 3.45
C PHE A 68 -6.86 0.47 2.81
N TYR A 69 -6.87 1.59 2.08
CA TYR A 69 -5.64 2.16 1.52
C TYR A 69 -4.67 2.68 2.58
N LEU A 70 -5.20 3.33 3.64
CA LEU A 70 -4.41 3.73 4.80
C LEU A 70 -3.76 2.53 5.47
N LEU A 71 -4.53 1.47 5.70
CA LEU A 71 -4.04 0.24 6.31
C LEU A 71 -2.94 -0.40 5.45
N SER A 72 -3.15 -0.49 4.13
CA SER A 72 -2.15 -1.01 3.19
C SER A 72 -0.84 -0.21 3.23
N SER A 73 -0.92 1.12 3.22
CA SER A 73 0.25 2.01 3.31
C SER A 73 0.99 1.87 4.64
N LEU A 74 0.26 1.85 5.77
CA LEU A 74 0.86 1.67 7.10
C LEU A 74 1.58 0.32 7.23
N VAL A 75 1.00 -0.76 6.71
CA VAL A 75 1.62 -2.09 6.74
C VAL A 75 2.87 -2.13 5.86
N ALA A 76 2.81 -1.61 4.64
CA ALA A 76 3.96 -1.59 3.73
C ALA A 76 5.14 -0.80 4.31
N GLN A 77 4.85 0.29 4.99
CA GLN A 77 5.87 1.14 5.60
C GLN A 77 6.41 0.59 6.91
N GLY A 78 5.55 -0.03 7.73
CA GLY A 78 5.98 -0.81 8.88
C GLY A 78 6.96 -1.91 8.46
N MET A 79 6.67 -2.60 7.34
CA MET A 79 7.57 -3.61 6.78
C MET A 79 8.90 -3.00 6.31
N LYS A 80 8.88 -1.86 5.60
CA LYS A 80 10.11 -1.18 5.15
C LYS A 80 10.98 -0.71 6.31
N LEU A 81 10.36 -0.17 7.36
CA LEU A 81 11.05 0.24 8.57
C LEU A 81 11.66 -0.98 9.28
N ALA A 82 10.90 -2.05 9.45
CA ALA A 82 11.37 -3.28 10.08
C ALA A 82 12.59 -3.86 9.35
N VAL A 83 12.54 -3.97 8.02
CA VAL A 83 13.67 -4.45 7.21
C VAL A 83 14.90 -3.53 7.36
N THR A 84 14.71 -2.22 7.38
CA THR A 84 15.81 -1.26 7.51
C THR A 84 16.47 -1.33 8.89
N LEU A 85 15.68 -1.51 9.96
CA LEU A 85 16.23 -1.71 11.31
C LEU A 85 17.01 -3.02 11.42
N LEU A 86 16.48 -4.11 10.85
CA LEU A 86 17.17 -5.39 10.81
C LEU A 86 18.51 -5.30 10.06
N ALA A 87 18.56 -4.56 8.94
CA ALA A 87 19.81 -4.33 8.20
C ALA A 87 20.79 -3.42 8.96
N ALA A 88 20.29 -2.46 9.75
CA ALA A 88 21.14 -1.59 10.57
C ALA A 88 21.80 -2.36 11.73
N ASP A 89 21.05 -3.28 12.36
CA ASP A 89 21.60 -4.17 13.39
C ASP A 89 22.72 -5.07 12.82
N GLU A 90 22.61 -5.51 11.55
CA GLU A 90 23.66 -6.28 10.88
C GLU A 90 24.96 -5.47 10.70
N PHE A 91 24.86 -4.21 10.29
CA PHE A 91 26.04 -3.33 10.13
C PHE A 91 26.76 -3.08 11.46
N TYR A 92 26.04 -3.06 12.58
CA TYR A 92 26.64 -2.90 13.91
C TYR A 92 27.37 -4.17 14.37
N ALA A 93 26.79 -5.34 14.09
CA ALA A 93 27.39 -6.64 14.44
C ALA A 93 28.71 -6.91 13.69
N ASP A 94 28.85 -6.47 12.44
CA ASP A 94 30.09 -6.56 11.67
C ASP A 94 31.21 -5.65 12.23
N GLY A 95 30.83 -4.50 12.79
CA GLY A 95 31.77 -3.56 13.42
C GLY A 95 32.43 -4.09 14.70
N ASP A 96 31.71 -4.89 15.50
CA ASP A 96 32.28 -5.56 16.68
C ASP A 96 33.18 -6.74 16.29
N ALA A 97 32.93 -7.40 15.15
CA ALA A 97 33.77 -8.45 14.62
C ALA A 97 35.14 -7.95 14.09
N ASN A 98 35.24 -6.65 13.76
CA ASN A 98 36.46 -6.01 13.27
C ASN A 98 37.27 -5.29 14.36
N LYS A 99 36.93 -5.50 15.64
CA LYS A 99 37.76 -5.03 16.76
C LYS A 99 39.02 -5.91 16.81
N PRO A 100 40.24 -5.34 16.78
CA PRO A 100 41.45 -6.14 16.92
C PRO A 100 41.37 -6.87 18.25
N ALA A 101 41.44 -8.21 18.21
CA ALA A 101 41.64 -9.01 19.40
C ALA A 101 42.87 -8.45 20.12
N ALA A 102 42.75 -8.22 21.43
CA ALA A 102 43.94 -8.08 22.26
C ALA A 102 44.81 -9.33 22.02
N PRO A 103 46.14 -9.23 21.95
CA PRO A 103 46.96 -10.36 21.59
C PRO A 103 46.84 -11.42 22.69
N SER A 104 46.20 -12.54 22.37
CA SER A 104 46.21 -13.78 23.12
C SER A 104 46.55 -14.91 22.15
N ASP A 105 47.59 -15.66 22.50
CA ASP A 105 48.35 -16.63 21.68
C ASP A 105 47.60 -17.91 21.27
N ASP A 106 46.28 -17.91 21.27
CA ASP A 106 45.51 -19.04 20.77
C ASP A 106 45.00 -18.70 19.38
N CYS A 107 45.30 -19.54 18.38
CA CYS A 107 44.57 -19.55 17.12
C CYS A 107 43.10 -19.90 17.44
N GLU A 108 42.31 -18.92 17.88
CA GLU A 108 40.87 -19.09 18.07
C GLU A 108 40.28 -19.41 16.69
N GLU A 109 39.91 -20.68 16.53
CA GLU A 109 39.13 -21.19 15.42
C GLU A 109 38.01 -20.19 15.12
N MET A 110 37.91 -19.79 13.85
CA MET A 110 36.78 -19.02 13.35
C MET A 110 35.49 -19.75 13.79
N PRO A 111 34.70 -19.20 14.73
CA PRO A 111 33.63 -19.97 15.32
C PRO A 111 32.49 -20.10 14.30
N ALA A 112 31.98 -21.32 14.12
CA ALA A 112 31.07 -21.71 13.05
C ALA A 112 29.81 -20.82 12.91
N TRP A 113 29.41 -20.10 13.96
CA TRP A 113 28.29 -19.17 13.95
C TRP A 113 28.54 -17.91 13.11
N ARG A 114 29.80 -17.45 12.95
CA ARG A 114 30.13 -16.34 12.03
C ARG A 114 30.02 -16.74 10.56
N ALA A 115 30.11 -18.04 10.25
CA ALA A 115 29.92 -18.57 8.90
C ALA A 115 28.44 -18.84 8.54
N ALA A 116 27.52 -18.84 9.52
CA ALA A 116 26.16 -19.35 9.34
C ALA A 116 25.04 -18.27 9.18
N ALA A 117 25.30 -16.98 9.34
CA ALA A 117 24.22 -16.02 9.60
C ALA A 117 23.39 -15.43 8.42
N PRO A 118 23.75 -15.44 7.12
CA PRO A 118 22.94 -14.72 6.12
C PRO A 118 21.63 -15.40 5.68
N ARG A 119 21.58 -16.74 5.66
CA ARG A 119 20.48 -17.51 5.04
C ARG A 119 19.31 -17.79 5.99
N GLU A 120 19.58 -18.14 7.25
CA GLU A 120 18.52 -18.38 8.24
C GLU A 120 17.82 -17.08 8.67
N ARG A 121 18.56 -15.98 8.74
CA ARG A 121 18.03 -14.65 9.07
C ARG A 121 17.11 -14.12 7.98
N ARG A 122 17.48 -14.25 6.70
CA ARG A 122 16.59 -13.95 5.55
C ARG A 122 15.28 -14.74 5.63
N ARG A 123 15.32 -16.01 6.03
CA ARG A 123 14.11 -16.83 6.22
C ARG A 123 13.23 -16.32 7.36
N ALA A 124 13.82 -15.87 8.48
CA ALA A 124 13.06 -15.25 9.57
C ALA A 124 12.41 -13.93 9.13
N VAL A 125 13.13 -13.07 8.40
CA VAL A 125 12.58 -11.82 7.85
C VAL A 125 11.45 -12.10 6.86
N LEU A 126 11.64 -13.06 5.94
CA LEU A 126 10.62 -13.47 4.98
C LEU A 126 9.37 -14.05 5.65
N ARG A 127 9.53 -14.81 6.76
CA ARG A 127 8.41 -15.37 7.53
C ARG A 127 7.54 -14.29 8.18
N TYR A 128 8.12 -13.15 8.58
CA TYR A 128 7.36 -11.99 9.08
C TYR A 128 6.86 -11.06 7.96
N ALA A 129 7.62 -10.91 6.88
CA ALA A 129 7.27 -10.06 5.75
C ALA A 129 6.12 -10.64 4.90
N GLN A 130 6.03 -11.96 4.77
CA GLN A 130 5.00 -12.63 3.97
C GLN A 130 3.56 -12.28 4.42
N PRO A 131 3.15 -12.46 5.69
CA PRO A 131 1.80 -12.12 6.12
C PRO A 131 1.52 -10.62 6.00
N MET A 132 2.51 -9.76 6.23
CA MET A 132 2.36 -8.31 6.04
C MET A 132 2.17 -7.94 4.56
N MET A 133 2.92 -8.54 3.65
CA MET A 133 2.77 -8.28 2.22
C MET A 133 1.41 -8.74 1.70
N LEU A 134 0.93 -9.91 2.18
CA LEU A 134 -0.39 -10.44 1.84
C LEU A 134 -1.51 -9.56 2.40
N LEU A 135 -1.36 -9.07 3.64
CA LEU A 135 -2.29 -8.14 4.26
C LEU A 135 -2.34 -6.80 3.50
N ALA A 136 -1.17 -6.24 3.14
CA ALA A 136 -1.09 -4.99 2.39
C ALA A 136 -1.68 -5.13 0.97
N ALA A 137 -1.39 -6.24 0.28
CA ALA A 137 -1.95 -6.54 -1.03
C ALA A 137 -3.46 -6.74 -0.96
N GLY A 138 -3.95 -7.51 0.02
CA GLY A 138 -5.39 -7.73 0.24
C GLY A 138 -6.14 -6.44 0.54
N CYS A 139 -5.62 -5.59 1.44
CA CYS A 139 -6.20 -4.29 1.72
C CYS A 139 -6.18 -3.38 0.48
N SER A 140 -5.13 -3.41 -0.35
CA SER A 140 -5.08 -2.64 -1.59
C SER A 140 -6.13 -3.09 -2.60
N ILE A 141 -6.31 -4.40 -2.77
CA ILE A 141 -7.33 -4.98 -3.67
C ILE A 141 -8.73 -4.58 -3.19
N MET A 142 -9.02 -4.73 -1.90
CA MET A 142 -10.31 -4.34 -1.32
C MET A 142 -10.55 -2.83 -1.42
N GLY A 143 -9.54 -2.01 -1.12
CA GLY A 143 -9.61 -0.55 -1.26
C GLY A 143 -9.92 -0.13 -2.70
N THR A 144 -9.25 -0.76 -3.66
CA THR A 144 -9.47 -0.49 -5.10
C THR A 144 -10.85 -0.92 -5.56
N PHE A 145 -11.38 -2.03 -5.05
CA PHE A 145 -12.74 -2.47 -5.33
C PHE A 145 -13.79 -1.47 -4.81
N PHE A 146 -13.67 -1.02 -3.55
CA PHE A 146 -14.59 -0.01 -3.01
C PHE A 146 -14.45 1.36 -3.68
N LEU A 147 -13.24 1.76 -4.06
CA LEU A 147 -13.01 2.97 -4.84
C LEU A 147 -13.68 2.89 -6.21
N LEU A 148 -13.61 1.73 -6.88
CA LEU A 148 -14.32 1.50 -8.13
C LEU A 148 -15.84 1.69 -7.97
N LEU A 149 -16.44 1.10 -6.93
CA LEU A 149 -17.87 1.27 -6.64
C LEU A 149 -18.22 2.74 -6.38
N SER A 150 -17.42 3.45 -5.58
CA SER A 150 -17.58 4.89 -5.33
C SER A 150 -17.50 5.70 -6.63
N MET A 151 -16.56 5.42 -7.53
CA MET A 151 -16.46 6.11 -8.82
C MET A 151 -17.67 5.84 -9.72
N VAL A 152 -18.24 4.64 -9.68
CA VAL A 152 -19.49 4.32 -10.41
C VAL A 152 -20.67 5.09 -9.83
N ASP A 153 -20.78 5.22 -8.50
CA ASP A 153 -21.82 6.03 -7.87
C ASP A 153 -21.63 7.53 -8.16
N ALA A 154 -20.39 8.02 -8.22
CA ALA A 154 -20.08 9.39 -8.64
C ALA A 154 -20.50 9.68 -10.09
N ILE A 155 -20.29 8.71 -11.00
CA ILE A 155 -20.77 8.80 -12.39
C ILE A 155 -22.30 8.88 -12.39
N GLN A 156 -22.98 8.06 -11.59
CA GLN A 156 -24.44 8.06 -11.49
C GLN A 156 -25.00 9.39 -10.95
N LEU A 157 -24.35 9.97 -9.94
CA LEU A 157 -24.74 11.28 -9.38
C LEU A 157 -24.61 12.42 -10.41
N LYS A 158 -23.62 12.34 -11.30
CA LYS A 158 -23.27 13.43 -12.21
C LYS A 158 -23.93 13.33 -13.60
N PHE A 159 -24.08 12.11 -14.11
CA PHE A 159 -24.59 11.79 -15.44
C PHE A 159 -25.95 11.08 -15.44
N GLY A 160 -26.46 10.69 -14.28
CA GLY A 160 -27.71 9.96 -14.12
C GLY A 160 -27.52 8.45 -14.02
N ILE A 161 -28.58 7.75 -13.63
CA ILE A 161 -28.55 6.30 -13.40
C ILE A 161 -28.15 5.54 -14.67
N VAL A 162 -27.28 4.53 -14.53
CA VAL A 162 -26.78 3.73 -15.67
C VAL A 162 -27.91 2.99 -16.39
N SER A 163 -28.99 2.65 -15.67
CA SER A 163 -30.19 2.01 -16.21
C SER A 163 -30.90 2.82 -17.29
N CYS A 164 -30.74 4.16 -17.30
CA CYS A 164 -31.29 5.01 -18.35
C CYS A 164 -30.56 4.92 -19.69
N GLY A 165 -29.47 4.13 -19.78
CA GLY A 165 -28.80 3.84 -21.04
C GLY A 165 -28.11 5.06 -21.66
N ILE A 166 -27.79 6.09 -20.87
CA ILE A 166 -27.11 7.29 -21.35
C ILE A 166 -25.70 6.85 -21.79
N PRO A 167 -25.34 7.00 -23.09
CA PRO A 167 -24.13 6.40 -23.65
C PRO A 167 -22.86 6.90 -22.98
N LEU A 168 -22.87 8.15 -22.51
CA LEU A 168 -21.75 8.75 -21.77
C LEU A 168 -21.55 8.09 -20.39
N ALA A 169 -22.64 7.86 -19.63
CA ALA A 169 -22.59 7.24 -18.31
C ALA A 169 -22.17 5.76 -18.41
N VAL A 170 -22.77 5.03 -19.36
CA VAL A 170 -22.44 3.61 -19.61
C VAL A 170 -21.00 3.48 -20.11
N GLY A 171 -20.59 4.29 -21.08
CA GLY A 171 -19.24 4.27 -21.63
C GLY A 171 -18.17 4.59 -20.59
N ALA A 172 -18.39 5.62 -19.76
CA ALA A 172 -17.48 5.97 -18.67
C ALA A 172 -17.38 4.84 -17.63
N THR A 173 -18.52 4.28 -17.23
CA THR A 173 -18.57 3.17 -16.27
C THR A 173 -17.82 1.93 -16.78
N LEU A 174 -18.07 1.53 -18.03
CA LEU A 174 -17.43 0.36 -18.63
C LEU A 174 -15.93 0.56 -18.83
N ALA A 175 -15.51 1.73 -19.32
CA ALA A 175 -14.09 2.03 -19.52
C ALA A 175 -13.33 2.02 -18.17
N LEU A 176 -13.89 2.67 -17.16
CA LEU A 176 -13.29 2.74 -15.82
C LEU A 176 -13.25 1.37 -15.15
N ALA A 177 -14.35 0.59 -15.20
CA ALA A 177 -14.38 -0.77 -14.66
C ALA A 177 -13.37 -1.69 -15.36
N GLY A 178 -13.30 -1.64 -16.70
CA GLY A 178 -12.35 -2.45 -17.48
C GLY A 178 -10.89 -2.15 -17.11
N LEU A 179 -10.53 -0.86 -17.01
CA LEU A 179 -9.18 -0.45 -16.62
C LEU A 179 -8.82 -0.89 -15.20
N VAL A 180 -9.73 -0.69 -14.24
CA VAL A 180 -9.46 -1.02 -12.83
C VAL A 180 -9.41 -2.54 -12.62
N VAL A 181 -10.34 -3.30 -13.19
CA VAL A 181 -10.35 -4.77 -13.08
C VAL A 181 -9.12 -5.36 -13.77
N GLY A 182 -8.75 -4.87 -14.95
CA GLY A 182 -7.52 -5.30 -15.64
C GLY A 182 -6.27 -5.03 -14.79
N GLY A 183 -6.18 -3.85 -14.18
CA GLY A 183 -5.10 -3.49 -13.25
C GLY A 183 -5.05 -4.38 -12.01
N LEU A 184 -6.19 -4.68 -11.40
CA LEU A 184 -6.29 -5.57 -10.24
C LEU A 184 -5.86 -7.00 -10.55
N ILE A 185 -6.25 -7.52 -11.71
CA ILE A 185 -5.85 -8.84 -12.18
C ILE A 185 -4.32 -8.88 -12.36
N PHE A 186 -3.75 -7.88 -13.06
CA PHE A 186 -2.31 -7.80 -13.27
C PHE A 186 -1.53 -7.67 -11.94
N TYR A 187 -2.01 -6.83 -11.02
CA TYR A 187 -1.42 -6.67 -9.69
C TYR A 187 -1.47 -7.98 -8.89
N GLY A 188 -2.63 -8.64 -8.86
CA GLY A 188 -2.82 -9.93 -8.20
C GLY A 188 -1.89 -11.00 -8.76
N PHE A 189 -1.76 -11.10 -10.08
CA PHE A 189 -0.82 -12.02 -10.73
C PHE A 189 0.63 -11.69 -10.37
N THR A 190 1.02 -10.41 -10.34
CA THR A 190 2.38 -10.00 -9.98
C THR A 190 2.71 -10.38 -8.55
N VAL A 191 1.79 -10.14 -7.60
CA VAL A 191 1.96 -10.52 -6.19
C VAL A 191 2.04 -12.05 -6.04
N ALA A 192 1.14 -12.79 -6.70
CA ALA A 192 1.16 -14.25 -6.68
C ALA A 192 2.45 -14.82 -7.29
N TYR A 193 2.88 -14.30 -8.43
CA TYR A 193 4.14 -14.67 -9.06
C TYR A 193 5.32 -14.39 -8.12
N ALA A 194 5.38 -13.20 -7.53
CA ALA A 194 6.45 -12.85 -6.60
C ALA A 194 6.48 -13.79 -5.38
N LEU A 195 5.31 -14.15 -4.83
CA LEU A 195 5.20 -15.10 -3.73
C LEU A 195 5.64 -16.51 -4.13
N THR A 196 5.32 -16.97 -5.33
CA THR A 196 5.68 -18.33 -5.79
C THR A 196 7.16 -18.47 -6.20
N HIS A 197 7.77 -17.41 -6.75
CA HIS A 197 9.13 -17.48 -7.32
C HIS A 197 10.24 -17.01 -6.37
N TYR A 198 9.97 -16.03 -5.50
CA TYR A 198 10.97 -15.54 -4.54
C TYR A 198 10.95 -16.29 -3.19
N LEU A 199 10.01 -17.21 -3.00
CA LEU A 199 9.78 -17.92 -1.75
C LEU A 199 9.90 -19.47 -1.82
N PRO A 200 10.93 -20.07 -2.47
CA PRO A 200 11.28 -21.48 -2.27
C PRO A 200 12.17 -21.71 -1.03
#